data_AF-A0A1W9LRA1-F1
#
_entry.id   AF-A0A1W9LRA1-F1
#
_cell.length_a   1.000
_cell.length_b   1.000
_cell.length_c   1.000
_cell.angle_alpha   90.00
_cell.angle_beta   90.00
_cell.angle_gamma   90.00
#
_symmetry.space_group_name_H-M   'P 1'
#
loop_
_entity.id
_entity.type
_entity.pdbx_description
1 polymer ?
#
loop_
_entity_poly.entity_id
_entity_poly.type
_entity_poly.pdbx_seq_one_letter_code
_entity_poly.pdbx_strand_id
1 'polypeptide(L)'
;MNFIANELLENAIKFNYYPSGFSMSISLYMSHEALRFYVTNSIAQDNLLIFQNVIHELLAENPQELYIRRLERNADEESGKDSGLGFLTMLNDYNARLAWRFETVQTRPEVTLVTTMVQLPIVRA
;
A
#
# COMPACT_ATOMS: atom_id res chain seq x y z
N MET A 1 -10.99 2.97 -10.68
CA MET A 1 -9.64 2.61 -11.17
C MET A 1 -8.62 3.72 -10.95
N ASN A 2 -8.86 4.96 -11.40
CA ASN A 2 -7.89 6.07 -11.25
C ASN A 2 -7.42 6.30 -9.81
N PHE A 3 -8.33 6.27 -8.82
CA PHE A 3 -7.98 6.42 -7.41
C PHE A 3 -6.94 5.38 -6.95
N ILE A 4 -7.20 4.09 -7.22
CA ILE A 4 -6.36 2.99 -6.74
C ILE A 4 -4.96 3.03 -7.35
N ALA A 5 -4.87 3.28 -8.65
CA ALA A 5 -3.57 3.42 -9.31
C ALA A 5 -2.78 4.61 -8.73
N ASN A 6 -3.45 5.75 -8.52
CA ASN A 6 -2.81 6.94 -7.94
C ASN A 6 -2.32 6.68 -6.52
N GLU A 7 -3.15 6.12 -5.64
CA GLU A 7 -2.77 5.81 -4.26
C GLU A 7 -1.59 4.84 -4.18
N LEU A 8 -1.56 3.81 -5.03
CA LEU A 8 -0.46 2.85 -5.05
C LEU A 8 0.84 3.48 -5.58
N LEU A 9 0.74 4.33 -6.60
CA LEU A 9 1.90 5.06 -7.12
C LEU A 9 2.41 6.10 -6.12
N GLU A 10 1.52 6.86 -5.47
CA GLU A 10 1.86 7.81 -4.42
C GLU A 10 2.57 7.10 -3.26
N ASN A 11 2.03 5.97 -2.79
CA ASN A 11 2.65 5.15 -1.76
C ASN A 11 4.06 4.70 -2.17
N ALA A 12 4.20 4.14 -3.39
CA ALA A 12 5.49 3.69 -3.88
C ALA A 12 6.51 4.83 -3.99
N ILE A 13 6.13 5.98 -4.55
CA ILE A 13 7.00 7.15 -4.70
C ILE A 13 7.41 7.72 -3.34
N LYS A 14 6.46 7.83 -2.40
CA LYS A 14 6.67 8.39 -1.05
C LYS A 14 7.66 7.55 -0.24
N PHE A 15 7.58 6.23 -0.34
CA PHE A 15 8.39 5.32 0.45
C PHE A 15 9.59 4.73 -0.30
N ASN A 16 9.80 5.07 -1.57
CA ASN A 16 10.92 4.57 -2.36
C ASN A 16 12.27 4.99 -1.79
N TYR A 17 13.17 4.02 -1.59
CA TYR A 17 14.53 4.31 -1.18
C TYR A 17 15.45 4.52 -2.39
N TYR A 18 15.45 5.75 -2.91
CA TYR A 18 16.23 6.13 -4.10
C TYR A 18 17.73 5.75 -4.07
N PRO A 19 18.46 5.85 -2.94
CA PRO A 19 19.86 5.44 -2.88
C PRO A 19 20.12 3.97 -3.20
N SER A 20 19.10 3.10 -3.13
CA SER A 20 19.23 1.69 -3.51
C SER A 20 19.51 1.45 -4.99
N GLY A 21 19.17 2.40 -5.87
CA GLY A 21 19.25 2.24 -7.33
C GLY A 21 18.26 1.23 -7.92
N PHE A 22 17.40 0.58 -7.11
CA PHE A 22 16.37 -0.32 -7.62
C PHE A 22 15.24 0.47 -8.29
N SER A 23 14.81 -0.02 -9.45
CA SER A 23 13.69 0.58 -10.18
C SER A 23 12.37 0.20 -9.54
N MET A 24 11.46 1.17 -9.40
CA MET A 24 10.07 0.89 -9.09
C MET A 24 9.40 0.20 -10.27
N SER A 25 8.47 -0.72 -10.00
CA SER A 25 7.70 -1.41 -11.03
C SER A 25 6.23 -1.43 -10.68
N ILE A 26 5.39 -1.33 -11.72
CA ILE A 26 3.95 -1.56 -11.63
C ILE A 26 3.60 -2.65 -12.64
N SER A 27 2.80 -3.62 -12.23
CA SER A 27 2.29 -4.68 -13.08
C SER A 27 0.78 -4.83 -12.88
N LEU A 28 0.07 -5.00 -13.98
CA LEU A 28 -1.38 -5.17 -14.00
C LEU A 28 -1.71 -6.53 -14.61
N TYR A 29 -2.51 -7.31 -13.89
CA TYR A 29 -3.00 -8.59 -14.36
C TYR A 29 -4.52 -8.59 -14.32
N MET A 30 -5.13 -8.82 -15.48
CA MET A 30 -6.58 -8.96 -15.59
C MET A 30 -6.92 -10.43 -15.83
N SER A 31 -7.93 -10.91 -15.10
CA SER A 31 -8.55 -12.22 -15.28
C SER A 31 -10.05 -12.04 -15.40
N HIS A 32 -10.81 -13.11 -15.66
CA HIS A 32 -12.28 -13.03 -15.75
C HIS A 32 -12.97 -12.60 -14.44
N GLU A 33 -12.32 -12.79 -13.30
CA GLU A 33 -12.90 -12.55 -11.97
C GLU A 33 -12.37 -11.28 -11.31
N ALA A 34 -11.14 -10.89 -11.65
CA ALA A 34 -10.45 -9.83 -10.92
C ALA A 34 -9.38 -9.11 -11.74
N LEU A 35 -9.17 -7.85 -11.36
CA LEU A 35 -8.05 -7.01 -11.76
C LEU A 35 -7.05 -6.92 -10.60
N ARG A 36 -5.76 -7.20 -10.84
CA ARG A 36 -4.70 -7.19 -9.82
C ARG A 36 -3.61 -6.21 -10.19
N PHE A 37 -3.34 -5.26 -9.30
CA PHE A 37 -2.18 -4.38 -9.35
C PHE A 37 -1.10 -4.94 -8.45
N TYR A 38 0.14 -4.89 -8.92
CA TYR A 38 1.33 -5.15 -8.12
C TYR A 38 2.24 -3.95 -8.29
N VAL A 39 2.58 -3.27 -7.18
CA VAL A 39 3.54 -2.17 -7.19
C VAL A 39 4.70 -2.55 -6.30
N THR A 40 5.91 -2.55 -6.85
CA THR A 40 7.14 -2.85 -6.12
C THR A 40 8.05 -1.63 -6.06
N ASN A 41 8.48 -1.26 -4.85
CA ASN A 41 9.47 -0.23 -4.60
C ASN A 41 10.50 -0.72 -3.57
N SER A 42 11.67 -0.09 -3.52
CA SER A 42 12.59 -0.30 -2.41
C SER A 42 12.14 0.53 -1.20
N ILE A 43 12.47 0.08 0.01
CA ILE A 43 12.16 0.81 1.24
C ILE A 43 13.41 0.93 2.11
N ALA A 44 13.56 2.07 2.78
CA ALA A 44 14.64 2.29 3.73
C ALA A 44 14.37 1.44 4.99
N GLN A 45 15.44 0.97 5.63
CA GLN A 45 15.32 0.14 6.84
C GLN A 45 14.51 0.84 7.96
N ASP A 46 14.71 2.16 8.13
CA ASP A 46 14.00 2.95 9.14
C ASP A 46 12.50 3.06 8.87
N ASN A 47 12.09 3.02 7.60
CA ASN A 47 10.68 3.06 7.19
C ASN A 47 10.03 1.67 7.15
N LEU A 48 10.82 0.60 7.08
CA LEU A 48 10.32 -0.76 6.99
C LEU A 48 9.47 -1.15 8.20
N LEU A 49 9.96 -0.88 9.41
CA LEU A 49 9.25 -1.23 10.65
C LEU A 49 7.94 -0.43 10.78
N ILE A 50 7.97 0.86 10.43
CA ILE A 50 6.78 1.72 10.42
C ILE A 50 5.74 1.16 9.46
N PHE A 51 6.15 0.78 8.25
CA PHE A 51 5.24 0.23 7.24
C PHE A 51 4.66 -1.13 7.65
N GLN A 52 5.45 -2.00 8.27
CA GLN A 52 4.98 -3.27 8.82
C GLN A 52 3.94 -3.06 9.93
N ASN A 53 4.15 -2.10 10.83
CA ASN A 53 3.17 -1.77 11.87
C ASN A 53 1.84 -1.30 11.27
N VAL A 54 1.87 -0.44 10.25
CA VAL A 54 0.65 -0.02 9.53
C VAL A 54 -0.08 -1.22 8.94
N ILE A 55 0.63 -2.18 8.33
CA ILE A 55 0.01 -3.41 7.81
C ILE A 55 -0.58 -4.26 8.93
N HIS A 56 0.12 -4.40 10.06
CA HIS A 56 -0.39 -5.16 11.19
C HIS A 56 -1.69 -4.56 11.74
N GLU A 57 -1.77 -3.25 11.88
CA GLU A 57 -3.02 -2.56 12.28
C GLU A 57 -4.15 -2.82 11.27
N LEU A 58 -3.86 -2.71 9.97
CA LEU A 58 -4.84 -2.96 8.90
C LEU A 58 -5.39 -4.39 8.91
N LEU A 59 -4.59 -5.37 9.35
CA LEU A 59 -4.97 -6.78 9.39
C LEU A 59 -5.63 -7.21 10.71
N ALA A 60 -5.39 -6.48 11.81
CA ALA A 60 -5.84 -6.85 13.15
C ALA A 60 -7.23 -6.33 13.51
N GLU A 61 -7.66 -5.21 12.91
CA GLU A 61 -8.87 -4.49 13.30
C GLU A 61 -9.98 -4.58 12.26
N ASN A 62 -11.21 -4.23 12.67
CA ASN A 62 -12.29 -4.00 11.71
C ASN A 62 -11.95 -2.78 10.81
N PRO A 63 -11.85 -2.95 9.48
CA PRO A 63 -11.47 -1.87 8.57
C PRO A 63 -12.40 -0.65 8.59
N GLN A 64 -13.69 -0.81 8.90
CA GLN A 64 -14.62 0.32 9.00
C GLN A 64 -14.34 1.16 10.24
N GLU A 65 -14.14 0.52 11.41
CA GLU A 65 -13.85 1.23 12.65
C GLU A 65 -12.49 1.93 12.62
N LEU A 66 -11.48 1.28 12.02
CA LEU A 66 -10.16 1.88 11.84
C LEU A 66 -10.21 3.06 10.85
N TYR A 67 -11.05 2.99 9.81
CA TYR A 67 -11.27 4.09 8.87
C TYR A 67 -11.88 5.32 9.54
N ILE A 68 -12.93 5.15 10.34
CA ILE A 68 -13.55 6.24 11.09
C ILE A 68 -12.54 6.89 12.04
N ARG A 69 -11.81 6.10 12.82
CA ARG A 69 -10.80 6.61 13.76
C ARG A 69 -9.70 7.42 13.07
N ARG A 70 -9.21 6.96 11.90
CA ARG A 70 -8.18 7.70 11.14
C ARG A 70 -8.73 8.96 10.47
N LEU A 71 -10.00 8.96 10.06
CA LEU A 71 -10.65 10.17 9.56
C LEU A 71 -10.77 11.24 10.64
N GLU A 72 -11.19 10.87 11.85
CA GLU A 72 -11.29 11.77 13.00
C GLU A 72 -9.92 12.36 13.35
N ARG A 73 -8.89 11.51 13.48
CA ARG A 73 -7.52 11.96 13.77
C ARG A 73 -6.97 12.94 12.72
N ASN A 74 -7.19 12.65 11.43
CA ASN A 74 -6.72 13.52 10.34
C ASN A 74 -7.48 14.84 10.23
N ALA A 75 -8.71 14.92 10.76
CA ALA A 75 -9.44 16.17 10.83
C ALA A 75 -8.93 17.09 11.96
N ASP A 76 -8.39 16.49 13.02
CA ASP A 76 -7.82 17.18 14.18
C ASP A 76 -6.35 17.58 13.99
N GLU A 77 -5.60 16.88 13.12
CA GLU A 77 -4.19 17.16 12.83
C GLU A 77 -4.02 17.98 11.53
N GLU A 78 -3.73 19.30 11.65
CA GLU A 78 -3.47 20.21 10.51
C GLU A 78 -2.28 19.81 9.61
N SER A 79 -1.46 18.82 9.99
CA SER A 79 -0.12 18.60 9.42
C SER A 79 0.14 17.24 8.74
N GLY A 80 -0.81 16.31 8.68
CA GLY A 80 -0.50 15.00 8.12
C GLY A 80 -1.69 14.17 7.66
N LYS A 81 -1.69 13.77 6.39
CA LYS A 81 -2.43 12.58 5.96
C LYS A 81 -1.81 11.36 6.65
N ASP A 82 -2.46 10.85 7.70
CA ASP A 82 -2.03 9.61 8.35
C ASP A 82 -1.94 8.48 7.30
N SER A 83 -0.87 7.69 7.40
CA SER A 83 -0.54 6.69 6.37
C SER A 83 -1.51 5.51 6.47
N GLY A 84 -2.03 5.06 5.32
CA GLY A 84 -2.93 3.90 5.26
C GLY A 84 -4.43 4.21 5.16
N LEU A 85 -4.85 5.49 5.14
CA LEU A 85 -6.22 5.84 4.72
C LEU A 85 -6.53 5.33 3.31
N GLY A 86 -5.60 5.47 2.36
CA GLY A 86 -5.79 4.96 1.00
C GLY A 86 -6.09 3.46 0.98
N PHE A 87 -5.38 2.67 1.79
CA PHE A 87 -5.65 1.23 1.93
C PHE A 87 -7.03 0.95 2.55
N LEU A 88 -7.44 1.71 3.57
CA LEU A 88 -8.75 1.57 4.19
C LEU A 88 -9.89 1.94 3.23
N THR A 89 -9.73 3.00 2.44
CA THR A 89 -10.66 3.37 1.37
C THR A 89 -10.74 2.24 0.34
N MET A 90 -9.63 1.61 -0.05
CA MET A 90 -9.66 0.46 -0.96
C MET A 90 -10.44 -0.73 -0.37
N LEU A 91 -10.24 -1.04 0.91
CA LEU A 91 -10.94 -2.13 1.60
C LEU A 91 -12.45 -1.86 1.71
N ASN A 92 -12.83 -0.65 2.14
CA ASN A 92 -14.22 -0.31 2.46
C ASN A 92 -15.06 0.06 1.23
N ASP A 93 -14.53 0.89 0.33
CA ASP A 93 -15.33 1.48 -0.76
C ASP A 93 -15.21 0.69 -2.08
N TYR A 94 -14.10 -0.03 -2.25
CA TYR A 94 -13.80 -0.76 -3.48
C TYR A 94 -13.82 -2.29 -3.31
N ASN A 95 -14.13 -2.78 -2.10
CA ASN A 95 -14.11 -4.20 -1.74
C ASN A 95 -12.80 -4.89 -2.18
N ALA A 96 -11.69 -4.16 -2.09
CA ALA A 96 -10.40 -4.63 -2.55
C ALA A 96 -9.85 -5.70 -1.60
N ARG A 97 -8.99 -6.58 -2.12
CA ARG A 97 -8.13 -7.42 -1.29
C ARG A 97 -6.70 -6.93 -1.42
N LEU A 98 -6.04 -6.76 -0.27
CA LEU A 98 -4.66 -6.29 -0.19
C LEU A 98 -3.73 -7.45 0.18
N ALA A 99 -2.51 -7.40 -0.32
CA ALA A 99 -1.42 -8.25 0.18
C ALA A 99 -0.08 -7.54 0.04
N TRP A 100 0.90 -7.96 0.83
CA TRP A 100 2.25 -7.43 0.80
C TRP A 100 3.27 -8.56 0.75
N ARG A 101 4.37 -8.33 0.05
CA ARG A 101 5.55 -9.20 0.06
C ARG A 101 6.78 -8.36 0.31
N PHE A 102 7.59 -8.79 1.26
CA PHE A 102 8.88 -8.19 1.60
C PHE A 102 9.99 -9.14 1.11
N GLU A 103 10.96 -8.60 0.39
CA GLU A 103 12.10 -9.35 -0.11
C GLU A 103 13.39 -8.58 0.19
N THR A 104 14.26 -9.14 1.03
CA THR A 104 15.57 -8.56 1.31
C THR A 104 16.57 -9.04 0.27
N VAL A 105 17.09 -8.11 -0.50
CA VAL A 105 18.14 -8.35 -1.49
C VAL A 105 19.49 -8.13 -0.82
N GLN A 106 20.36 -9.15 -0.86
CA GLN A 106 21.70 -9.11 -0.27
C GLN A 106 22.69 -8.29 -1.10
N THR A 107 22.45 -6.98 -1.20
CA THR A 107 23.40 -5.99 -1.70
C THR A 107 24.24 -5.41 -0.55
N ARG A 108 25.19 -4.52 -0.85
CA ARG A 108 25.93 -3.74 0.16
C ARG A 108 25.71 -2.24 -0.10
N PRO A 109 24.88 -1.54 0.70
CA PRO A 109 24.07 -2.03 1.84
C PRO A 109 22.90 -2.93 1.39
N GLU A 110 22.33 -3.71 2.32
CA GLU A 110 21.13 -4.51 2.07
C GLU A 110 19.94 -3.60 1.71
N VAL A 111 19.08 -4.08 0.82
CA VAL A 111 17.89 -3.35 0.38
C VAL A 111 16.68 -4.26 0.53
N THR A 112 15.61 -3.75 1.12
CA THR A 112 14.33 -4.45 1.14
C THR A 112 13.44 -3.92 0.03
N LEU A 113 12.91 -4.82 -0.79
CA LEU A 113 11.85 -4.55 -1.76
C LEU A 113 10.51 -4.91 -1.15
N VAL A 114 9.52 -4.07 -1.41
CA VAL A 114 8.14 -4.26 -0.96
C VAL A 114 7.25 -4.30 -2.18
N THR A 115 6.56 -5.42 -2.39
CA THR A 115 5.47 -5.51 -3.36
C THR A 115 4.13 -5.34 -2.64
N THR A 116 3.38 -4.29 -2.97
CA THR A 116 1.98 -4.12 -2.57
C THR A 116 1.07 -4.63 -3.67
N MET A 117 0.13 -5.51 -3.33
CA MET A 117 -0.87 -6.05 -4.23
C MET A 117 -2.25 -5.53 -3.88
N VAL A 118 -3.00 -5.11 -4.89
CA VAL A 118 -4.42 -4.77 -4.77
C VAL A 118 -5.21 -5.56 -5.79
N GLN A 119 -6.16 -6.36 -5.32
CA GLN A 119 -7.10 -7.10 -6.15
C GLN A 119 -8.48 -6.44 -6.08
N LEU A 120 -9.07 -6.17 -7.23
CA LEU A 120 -10.43 -5.68 -7.37
C LEU A 120 -11.31 -6.71 -8.05
N PRO A 121 -12.51 -6.99 -7.55
CA PRO A 121 -13.47 -7.84 -8.25
C PRO A 121 -13.93 -7.16 -9.54
N ILE A 122 -14.05 -7.91 -10.62
CA ILE A 122 -14.73 -7.43 -11.83
C ILE A 122 -16.22 -7.68 -11.63
N VAL A 123 -16.97 -6.61 -11.34
CA VAL A 123 -18.44 -6.68 -11.29
C VAL A 123 -18.93 -6.74 -12.74
N ARG A 124 -19.57 -7.84 -13.12
CA ARG A 124 -20.28 -7.91 -14.39
C ARG A 124 -21.54 -7.06 -14.26
N ALA A 125 -21.67 -6.05 -15.12
CA ALA A 125 -22.90 -5.30 -15.32
C ALA A 125 -23.96 -6.17 -15.99
#